data_AF-A0A200PLU9-F1
#
_entry.id   AF-A0A200PLU9-F1
#
_cell.length_a   1.000
_cell.length_b   1.000
_cell.length_c   1.000
_cell.angle_alpha   90.00
_cell.angle_beta   90.00
_cell.angle_gamma   90.00
#
_symmetry.space_group_name_H-M   'P 1'
#
loop_
_entity.id
_entity.type
_entity.pdbx_description
1 polymer ?
#
loop_
_entity_poly.entity_id
_entity_poly.type
_entity_poly.pdbx_seq_one_letter_code
_entity_poly.pdbx_strand_id
1 'polypeptide(L)'
;MNFHIGVNGDDIISDTCQKAAASDPNLKYDFCVSSLQANPKSKTADLLGLGVISMELSSSNATYISSYIGKLLKDGQGVDPKAKKYLQDCLELYSDAIVDVQDAIKALNARDFMQANTQMSAAMDASTTCEEGFKEEKGLVSPLAKEDNDFFQLTAISLAITNLVK
;
A
#
# COMPACT_ATOMS: atom_id res chain seq x y z
N MET A 1 3.82 27.25 -35.61
CA MET A 1 4.03 25.92 -34.98
C MET A 1 3.98 26.14 -33.49
N ASN A 2 2.90 25.77 -32.82
CA ASN A 2 2.78 25.84 -31.36
C ASN A 2 2.73 24.41 -30.82
N PHE A 3 3.80 23.99 -30.16
CA PHE A 3 3.80 22.73 -29.42
C PHE A 3 3.18 22.99 -28.04
N HIS A 4 1.96 22.49 -27.84
CA HIS A 4 1.43 22.25 -26.52
C HIS A 4 2.18 21.07 -25.91
N ILE A 5 3.09 21.33 -24.97
CA ILE A 5 3.63 20.28 -24.09
C ILE A 5 2.50 19.96 -23.10
N GLY A 6 1.59 19.08 -23.52
CA GLY A 6 0.70 18.39 -22.61
C GLY A 6 1.49 17.26 -21.97
N VAL A 7 1.82 17.38 -20.70
CA VAL A 7 2.31 16.23 -19.93
C VAL A 7 1.15 15.24 -19.90
N ASN A 8 1.30 14.09 -20.55
CA ASN A 8 0.28 13.05 -20.54
C ASN A 8 0.25 12.42 -19.14
N GLY A 9 -0.93 12.04 -18.64
CA GLY A 9 -1.06 11.33 -17.36
C GLY A 9 -0.26 10.03 -17.31
N ASP A 10 -0.09 9.37 -18.46
CA ASP A 10 0.77 8.19 -18.58
C ASP A 10 2.25 8.52 -18.36
N ASP A 11 2.70 9.70 -18.80
CA ASP A 11 4.09 10.15 -18.65
C ASP A 11 4.41 10.44 -17.16
N ILE A 12 3.51 11.13 -16.45
CA ILE A 12 3.71 11.43 -15.01
C ILE A 12 3.68 10.16 -14.16
N ILE A 13 2.84 9.17 -14.50
CA ILE A 13 2.81 7.87 -13.81
C ILE A 13 4.14 7.14 -14.03
N SER A 14 4.59 7.04 -15.28
CA SER A 14 5.86 6.38 -15.61
C SER A 14 7.04 7.02 -14.87
N ASP A 15 7.18 8.35 -14.93
CA ASP A 15 8.26 9.08 -14.28
C ASP A 15 8.22 8.91 -12.75
N THR A 16 7.02 8.98 -12.17
CA THR A 16 6.81 8.76 -10.74
C THR A 16 7.23 7.36 -10.32
N CYS A 17 6.77 6.34 -11.02
CA CYS A 17 7.08 4.95 -10.72
C CYS A 17 8.55 4.62 -10.94
N GLN A 18 9.21 5.24 -11.91
CA GLN A 18 10.65 5.09 -12.12
C GLN A 18 11.44 5.65 -10.93
N LYS A 19 11.09 6.86 -10.46
CA LYS A 19 11.72 7.46 -9.28
C LYS A 19 11.44 6.65 -8.01
N ALA A 20 10.22 6.16 -7.85
CA ALA A 20 9.82 5.35 -6.71
C ALA A 20 10.64 4.04 -6.65
N ALA A 21 10.68 3.28 -7.74
CA ALA A 21 11.45 2.04 -7.82
C ALA A 21 12.98 2.25 -7.71
N ALA A 22 13.48 3.44 -8.06
CA ALA A 22 14.88 3.81 -7.82
C ALA A 22 15.17 4.13 -6.34
N SER A 23 14.16 4.55 -5.57
CA SER A 23 14.30 4.89 -4.15
C SER A 23 14.13 3.70 -3.20
N ASP A 24 13.42 2.66 -3.63
CA ASP A 24 13.22 1.43 -2.86
C ASP A 24 13.43 0.20 -3.75
N PRO A 25 14.48 -0.62 -3.52
CA PRO A 25 14.77 -1.80 -4.33
C PRO A 25 13.71 -2.90 -4.23
N ASN A 26 12.81 -2.85 -3.25
CA ASN A 26 11.71 -3.81 -3.09
C ASN A 26 10.46 -3.40 -3.88
N LEU A 27 10.36 -2.12 -4.28
CA LEU A 27 9.25 -1.61 -5.06
C LEU A 27 9.42 -1.94 -6.55
N LYS A 28 8.43 -2.60 -7.13
CA LYS A 28 8.42 -3.03 -8.53
C LYS A 28 7.80 -1.94 -9.39
N TYR A 29 8.56 -1.47 -10.40
CA TYR A 29 8.08 -0.49 -11.37
C TYR A 29 6.74 -0.90 -12.02
N ASP A 30 6.65 -2.12 -12.54
CA ASP A 30 5.43 -2.59 -13.21
C ASP A 30 4.22 -2.66 -12.28
N PHE A 31 4.45 -3.01 -11.00
CA PHE A 31 3.39 -3.00 -9.98
C PHE A 31 2.91 -1.57 -9.74
N CYS A 32 3.82 -0.62 -9.61
CA CYS A 32 3.49 0.80 -9.44
C CYS A 32 2.65 1.34 -10.60
N VAL A 33 3.11 1.15 -11.83
CA VAL A 33 2.41 1.63 -13.03
C VAL A 33 1.01 1.01 -13.11
N SER A 34 0.92 -0.31 -12.97
CA SER A 34 -0.35 -1.03 -13.04
C SER A 34 -1.33 -0.59 -11.95
N SER A 35 -0.85 -0.39 -10.72
CA SER A 35 -1.66 0.04 -9.59
C SER A 35 -2.25 1.42 -9.79
N LEU A 36 -1.43 2.40 -10.21
CA LEU A 36 -1.90 3.76 -10.46
C LEU A 36 -2.83 3.82 -11.67
N GLN A 37 -2.53 3.12 -12.76
CA GLN A 37 -3.37 3.11 -13.97
C GLN A 37 -4.72 2.39 -13.76
N ALA A 38 -4.83 1.50 -12.77
CA ALA A 38 -6.10 0.87 -12.41
C ALA A 38 -7.16 1.88 -11.95
N ASN A 39 -6.75 3.05 -11.45
CA ASN A 39 -7.65 4.15 -11.12
C ASN A 39 -7.72 5.16 -12.30
N PRO A 40 -8.88 5.30 -12.99
CA PRO A 40 -9.00 6.22 -14.12
C PRO A 40 -8.69 7.68 -13.78
N LYS A 41 -8.84 8.09 -12.50
CA LYS A 41 -8.53 9.45 -12.04
C LYS A 41 -7.04 9.79 -12.14
N SER A 42 -6.16 8.78 -12.15
CA SER A 42 -4.71 8.97 -12.25
C SER A 42 -4.28 9.63 -13.56
N LYS A 43 -5.06 9.48 -14.63
CA LYS A 43 -4.74 10.04 -15.96
C LYS A 43 -4.73 11.57 -16.01
N THR A 44 -5.38 12.22 -15.04
CA THR A 44 -5.46 13.69 -14.97
C THR A 44 -4.99 14.22 -13.62
N ALA A 45 -4.46 13.35 -12.76
CA ALA A 45 -3.96 13.73 -11.45
C ALA A 45 -2.59 14.40 -11.58
N ASP A 46 -2.38 15.44 -10.76
CA ASP A 46 -1.02 15.91 -10.48
C ASP A 46 -0.36 14.97 -9.46
N LEU A 47 0.89 15.24 -9.09
CA LEU A 47 1.64 14.38 -8.19
C LEU A 47 0.99 14.27 -6.79
N LEU A 48 0.38 15.34 -6.29
CA LEU A 48 -0.36 15.31 -5.03
C LEU A 48 -1.59 14.41 -5.14
N GLY A 49 -2.34 14.53 -6.25
CA GLY A 49 -3.48 13.68 -6.56
C GLY A 49 -3.10 12.20 -6.71
N LEU A 50 -1.95 11.90 -7.33
CA LEU A 50 -1.44 10.53 -7.39
C LEU A 50 -1.11 9.99 -6.00
N GLY A 51 -0.60 10.83 -5.09
CA GLY A 51 -0.35 10.45 -3.69
C GLY A 51 -1.64 10.12 -2.94
N VAL A 52 -2.69 10.92 -3.12
CA VAL A 52 -4.02 10.60 -2.55
C VAL A 52 -4.56 9.29 -3.14
N ILE A 53 -4.46 9.10 -4.45
CA ILE A 53 -4.91 7.87 -5.12
C ILE A 53 -4.15 6.64 -4.62
N SER A 54 -2.83 6.71 -4.45
CA SER A 54 -2.05 5.57 -3.95
C SER A 54 -2.40 5.22 -2.50
N MET A 55 -2.69 6.22 -1.66
CA MET A 55 -3.19 6.00 -0.31
C MET A 55 -4.60 5.38 -0.31
N GLU A 56 -5.51 5.84 -1.17
CA GLU A 56 -6.85 5.23 -1.32
C GLU A 56 -6.77 3.76 -1.76
N LEU A 57 -5.86 3.43 -2.68
CA LEU A 57 -5.58 2.05 -3.09
C LEU A 57 -5.05 1.21 -1.92
N SER A 58 -4.16 1.78 -1.11
CA SER A 58 -3.64 1.14 0.12
C SER A 58 -4.79 0.85 1.09
N SER A 59 -5.65 1.83 1.39
CA SER A 59 -6.80 1.65 2.29
C SER A 59 -7.78 0.58 1.80
N SER A 60 -8.04 0.55 0.49
CA SER A 60 -8.89 -0.45 -0.15
C SER A 60 -8.29 -1.85 -0.04
N ASN A 61 -6.97 -1.97 -0.24
CA ASN A 61 -6.27 -3.23 -0.12
C ASN A 61 -6.21 -3.74 1.33
N ALA A 62 -5.90 -2.87 2.31
CA ALA A 62 -5.98 -3.23 3.74
C ALA A 62 -7.38 -3.72 4.13
N THR A 63 -8.43 -3.03 3.68
CA THR A 63 -9.83 -3.45 3.92
C THR A 63 -10.14 -4.82 3.32
N TYR A 64 -9.63 -5.09 2.12
CA TYR A 64 -9.74 -6.41 1.50
C TYR A 64 -9.03 -7.48 2.33
N ILE A 65 -7.81 -7.20 2.80
CA ILE A 65 -7.01 -8.14 3.60
C ILE A 65 -7.70 -8.43 4.94
N SER A 66 -8.17 -7.42 5.68
CA SER A 66 -8.95 -7.63 6.90
C SER A 66 -10.17 -8.52 6.66
N SER A 67 -10.88 -8.29 5.53
CA SER A 67 -12.03 -9.10 5.15
C SER A 67 -11.64 -10.54 4.79
N TYR A 68 -10.51 -10.72 4.12
CA TYR A 68 -9.97 -12.02 3.74
C TYR A 68 -9.55 -12.83 4.98
N ILE A 69 -8.80 -12.22 5.89
CA ILE A 69 -8.44 -12.79 7.19
C ILE A 69 -9.69 -13.20 7.97
N GLY A 70 -10.70 -12.32 8.02
CA GLY A 70 -11.97 -12.63 8.68
C GLY A 70 -12.69 -13.85 8.11
N LYS A 71 -12.55 -14.13 6.80
CA LYS A 71 -13.06 -15.37 6.18
C LYS A 71 -12.21 -16.58 6.56
N LEU A 72 -10.88 -16.48 6.49
CA LEU A 72 -9.96 -17.55 6.90
C LEU A 72 -10.23 -18.00 8.34
N LEU A 73 -10.46 -17.05 9.25
CA LEU A 73 -10.77 -17.31 10.66
C LEU A 73 -12.15 -17.96 10.89
N LYS A 74 -13.14 -17.67 10.03
CA LYS A 74 -14.51 -18.21 10.12
C LYS A 74 -14.64 -19.60 9.50
N ASP A 75 -14.09 -19.77 8.29
CA ASP A 75 -14.28 -20.98 7.51
C ASP A 75 -13.45 -22.13 8.09
N GLY A 76 -12.26 -21.83 8.62
CA GLY A 76 -11.38 -22.78 9.33
C GLY A 76 -10.84 -23.94 8.47
N GLN A 77 -11.37 -24.15 7.26
CA GLN A 77 -10.92 -25.18 6.32
C GLN A 77 -9.66 -24.69 5.59
N GLY A 78 -8.62 -25.53 5.58
CA GLY A 78 -7.37 -25.25 4.86
C GLY A 78 -6.40 -24.31 5.59
N VAL A 79 -6.75 -23.85 6.80
CA VAL A 79 -5.87 -23.03 7.65
C VAL A 79 -5.33 -23.90 8.79
N ASP A 80 -4.01 -23.94 8.95
CA ASP A 80 -3.39 -24.64 10.08
C ASP A 80 -3.90 -24.04 11.40
N PRO A 81 -4.34 -24.85 12.39
CA PRO A 81 -4.78 -24.33 13.69
C PRO A 81 -3.78 -23.37 14.36
N LYS A 82 -2.48 -23.55 14.14
CA LYS A 82 -1.42 -22.66 14.63
C LYS A 82 -1.42 -21.28 13.98
N ALA A 83 -1.91 -21.17 12.74
CA ALA A 83 -2.04 -19.89 12.03
C ALA A 83 -3.09 -18.97 12.67
N LYS A 84 -4.03 -19.52 13.44
CA LYS A 84 -5.19 -18.75 13.94
C LYS A 84 -4.78 -17.53 14.77
N LYS A 85 -3.81 -17.66 15.68
CA LYS A 85 -3.35 -16.54 16.50
C LYS A 85 -2.72 -15.44 15.66
N TYR A 86 -1.85 -15.82 14.71
CA TYR A 86 -1.19 -14.88 13.81
C TYR A 86 -2.18 -14.18 12.89
N LEU A 87 -3.19 -14.90 12.39
CA LEU A 87 -4.29 -14.29 11.64
C LEU A 87 -5.08 -13.27 12.48
N GLN A 88 -5.28 -13.52 13.78
CA GLN A 88 -5.94 -12.54 14.66
C GLN A 88 -5.06 -11.30 14.86
N ASP A 89 -3.76 -11.48 15.11
CA ASP A 89 -2.81 -10.38 15.24
C ASP A 89 -2.76 -9.55 13.93
N CYS A 90 -2.69 -10.20 12.77
CA CYS A 90 -2.74 -9.53 11.47
C CYS A 90 -4.06 -8.78 11.24
N LEU A 91 -5.20 -9.31 11.71
CA LEU A 91 -6.48 -8.62 11.58
C LEU A 91 -6.49 -7.29 12.35
N GLU A 92 -5.88 -7.26 13.54
CA GLU A 92 -5.72 -6.04 14.35
C GLU A 92 -4.79 -5.05 13.62
N LEU A 93 -3.61 -5.51 13.18
CA LEU A 93 -2.66 -4.69 12.43
C LEU A 93 -3.27 -4.05 11.18
N TYR A 94 -4.03 -4.81 10.38
CA TYR A 94 -4.69 -4.26 9.20
C TYR A 94 -5.86 -3.33 9.52
N SER A 95 -6.51 -3.51 10.67
CA SER A 95 -7.54 -2.56 11.12
C SER A 95 -6.93 -1.21 11.49
N ASP A 96 -5.77 -1.22 12.16
CA ASP A 96 -5.00 -0.01 12.49
C ASP A 96 -4.45 0.65 11.21
N ALA A 97 -3.89 -0.14 10.28
CA ALA A 97 -3.38 0.37 9.01
C ALA A 97 -4.44 1.12 8.19
N ILE A 98 -5.72 0.72 8.26
CA ILE A 98 -6.81 1.45 7.60
C ILE A 98 -6.96 2.86 8.19
N VAL A 99 -6.86 2.99 9.51
CA VAL A 99 -6.93 4.28 10.22
C VAL A 99 -5.72 5.13 9.89
N ASP A 100 -4.52 4.55 9.93
CA ASP A 100 -3.27 5.24 9.61
C ASP A 100 -3.29 5.80 8.18
N VAL A 101 -3.73 5.01 7.20
CA VAL A 101 -3.86 5.48 5.81
C VAL A 101 -4.87 6.64 5.70
N GLN A 102 -5.99 6.59 6.42
CA GLN A 102 -6.96 7.70 6.44
C GLN A 102 -6.36 8.98 7.03
N ASP A 103 -5.56 8.86 8.09
CA ASP A 103 -4.87 9.99 8.69
C ASP A 103 -3.74 10.51 7.81
N ALA A 104 -3.05 9.63 7.08
CA ALA A 104 -2.08 10.00 6.06
C ALA A 104 -2.71 10.84 4.94
N ILE A 105 -3.91 10.47 4.46
CA ILE A 105 -4.65 11.23 3.45
C ILE A 105 -5.00 12.63 3.98
N LYS A 106 -5.46 12.73 5.24
CA LYS A 106 -5.76 14.05 5.86
C LYS A 106 -4.50 14.90 5.93
N ALA A 107 -3.38 14.33 6.38
CA ALA A 107 -2.09 15.01 6.49
C ALA A 107 -1.56 15.46 5.12
N LEU A 108 -1.63 14.60 4.10
CA LEU A 108 -1.19 14.91 2.74
C LEU A 108 -1.99 16.08 2.15
N ASN A 109 -3.31 16.07 2.32
CA ASN A 109 -4.18 17.17 1.89
C ASN A 109 -3.90 18.48 2.64
N ALA A 110 -3.49 18.39 3.91
CA ALA A 110 -3.04 19.53 4.71
C ALA A 110 -1.58 19.97 4.39
N ARG A 111 -0.90 19.29 3.46
CA ARG A 111 0.52 19.47 3.13
C ARG A 111 1.48 19.21 4.32
N ASP A 112 1.03 18.42 5.30
CA ASP A 112 1.89 17.89 6.34
C ASP A 112 2.53 16.58 5.87
N PHE A 113 3.54 16.71 5.00
CA PHE A 113 4.22 15.56 4.40
C PHE A 113 4.98 14.70 5.42
N MET A 114 5.43 15.30 6.52
CA MET A 114 6.08 14.56 7.60
C MET A 114 5.08 13.63 8.27
N GLN A 115 3.91 14.16 8.67
CA GLN A 115 2.88 13.35 9.30
C GLN A 115 2.31 12.31 8.31
N ALA A 116 2.13 12.67 7.04
CA ALA A 116 1.68 11.74 6.01
C ALA A 116 2.64 10.54 5.85
N ASN A 117 3.96 10.81 5.81
CA ASN A 117 4.97 9.75 5.78
C ASN A 117 4.96 8.90 7.05
N THR A 118 4.88 9.51 8.23
CA THR A 118 4.82 8.77 9.50
C THR A 118 3.65 7.79 9.52
N GLN A 119 2.45 8.23 9.12
CA GLN A 119 1.28 7.38 9.09
C GLN A 119 1.37 6.30 8.01
N MET A 120 1.89 6.61 6.81
CA MET A 120 2.07 5.59 5.78
C MET A 120 3.13 4.55 6.14
N SER A 121 4.19 4.92 6.86
CA SER A 121 5.16 3.97 7.38
C SER A 121 4.53 3.06 8.45
N ALA A 122 3.74 3.62 9.37
CA ALA A 122 3.00 2.82 10.35
C ALA A 122 2.04 1.83 9.67
N ALA A 123 1.32 2.27 8.64
CA ALA A 123 0.50 1.39 7.83
C ALA A 123 1.34 0.29 7.15
N MET A 124 2.46 0.63 6.50
CA MET A 124 3.35 -0.34 5.86
C MET A 124 3.79 -1.44 6.83
N ASP A 125 4.10 -1.07 8.08
CA ASP A 125 4.56 -2.00 9.12
C ASP A 125 3.54 -3.10 9.44
N ALA A 126 2.24 -2.90 9.14
CA ALA A 126 1.24 -3.95 9.31
C ALA A 126 1.54 -5.19 8.44
N SER A 127 1.95 -5.00 7.17
CA SER A 127 2.30 -6.12 6.28
C SER A 127 3.57 -6.84 6.71
N THR A 128 4.61 -6.09 7.09
CA THR A 128 5.91 -6.67 7.47
C THR A 128 5.80 -7.40 8.80
N THR A 129 5.13 -6.80 9.78
CA THR A 129 4.90 -7.40 11.11
C THR A 129 4.00 -8.63 11.02
N CYS A 130 2.97 -8.60 10.18
CA CYS A 130 2.12 -9.76 9.95
C CYS A 130 2.93 -10.95 9.42
N GLU A 131 3.70 -10.76 8.35
CA GLU A 131 4.55 -11.82 7.79
C GLU A 131 5.65 -12.29 8.76
N GLU A 132 6.20 -11.39 9.57
CA GLU A 132 7.19 -11.75 10.59
C GLU A 132 6.60 -12.63 11.69
N GLY A 133 5.36 -12.37 12.12
CA GLY A 133 4.67 -13.23 13.10
C GLY A 133 4.58 -14.69 12.65
N PHE A 134 4.26 -14.94 11.37
CA PHE A 134 4.21 -16.29 10.82
C PHE A 134 5.59 -16.99 10.80
N LYS A 135 6.68 -16.23 10.62
CA LYS A 135 8.06 -16.78 10.58
C LYS A 135 8.55 -17.26 11.94
N GLU A 136 7.93 -16.83 13.04
CA GLU A 136 8.26 -17.30 14.38
C GLU A 136 7.90 -18.78 14.60
N GLU A 137 6.89 -19.29 13.89
CA GLU A 137 6.46 -20.68 13.98
C GLU A 137 7.10 -21.53 12.88
N LYS A 138 8.00 -22.44 13.28
CA LYS A 138 8.70 -23.32 12.33
C LYS A 138 7.72 -24.21 11.57
N GLY A 139 7.82 -24.17 10.24
CA GLY A 139 7.01 -24.99 9.33
C GLY A 139 5.62 -24.42 9.06
N LEU A 140 5.30 -23.23 9.60
CA LEU A 140 4.09 -22.50 9.26
C LEU A 140 4.36 -21.56 8.07
N VAL A 141 3.47 -21.58 7.09
CA VAL A 141 3.52 -20.69 5.93
C VAL A 141 2.38 -19.70 6.04
N SER A 142 2.67 -18.40 5.89
CA SER A 142 1.64 -17.36 5.87
C SER A 142 0.69 -17.58 4.69
N PRO A 143 -0.64 -17.63 4.92
CA PRO A 143 -1.62 -17.60 3.84
C PRO A 143 -1.81 -16.17 3.26
N LEU A 144 -1.09 -15.17 3.78
CA LEU A 144 -1.20 -13.75 3.42
C LEU A 144 0.02 -13.23 2.66
N ALA A 145 1.02 -14.06 2.37
CA ALA A 145 2.29 -13.60 1.81
C ALA A 145 2.17 -12.76 0.53
N LYS A 146 1.17 -13.05 -0.32
CA LYS A 146 0.90 -12.25 -1.51
C LYS A 146 0.24 -10.92 -1.15
N GLU A 147 -0.81 -10.99 -0.34
CA GLU A 147 -1.58 -9.86 0.16
C GLU A 147 -0.69 -8.85 0.88
N ASP A 148 0.17 -9.32 1.78
CA ASP A 148 1.11 -8.51 2.55
C ASP A 148 2.15 -7.87 1.63
N ASN A 149 2.68 -8.60 0.65
CA ASN A 149 3.59 -8.01 -0.34
C ASN A 149 2.88 -6.95 -1.21
N ASP A 150 1.64 -7.17 -1.64
CA ASP A 150 0.90 -6.20 -2.44
C ASP A 150 0.61 -4.92 -1.64
N PHE A 151 0.27 -5.06 -0.35
CA PHE A 151 0.08 -3.91 0.55
C PHE A 151 1.38 -3.15 0.80
N PHE A 152 2.49 -3.86 1.02
CA PHE A 152 3.83 -3.27 1.11
C PHE A 152 4.15 -2.43 -0.13
N GLN A 153 3.90 -2.97 -1.33
CA GLN A 153 4.17 -2.24 -2.58
C GLN A 153 3.30 -0.97 -2.70
N LEU A 154 2.01 -1.04 -2.35
CA LEU A 154 1.08 0.10 -2.38
C LEU A 154 1.48 1.22 -1.41
N THR A 155 1.87 0.84 -0.18
CA THR A 155 2.34 1.80 0.82
C THR A 155 3.70 2.41 0.43
N ALA A 156 4.61 1.63 -0.17
CA ALA A 156 5.88 2.11 -0.69
C ALA A 156 5.71 3.13 -1.83
N ILE A 157 4.76 2.91 -2.75
CA ILE A 157 4.38 3.90 -3.78
C ILE A 157 3.95 5.21 -3.11
N SER A 158 3.10 5.12 -2.09
CA SER A 158 2.56 6.29 -1.39
C SER A 158 3.65 7.09 -0.67
N LEU A 159 4.59 6.42 0.00
CA LEU A 159 5.76 7.06 0.62
C LEU A 159 6.65 7.73 -0.41
N ALA A 160 6.95 7.04 -1.52
CA ALA A 160 7.75 7.58 -2.60
C ALA A 160 7.12 8.84 -3.20
N ILE A 161 5.82 8.81 -3.51
CA ILE A 161 5.10 9.97 -4.03
C ILE A 161 5.13 11.13 -3.02
N THR A 162 4.84 10.85 -1.74
CA THR A 162 4.86 11.88 -0.69
C THR A 162 6.23 12.57 -0.60
N ASN A 163 7.32 11.82 -0.77
CA ASN A 163 8.67 12.36 -0.82
C ASN A 163 8.98 13.16 -2.10
N LEU A 164 8.32 12.87 -3.22
CA LEU A 164 8.45 13.61 -4.47
C LEU A 164 7.62 14.91 -4.50
N VAL A 165 6.56 15.00 -3.69
CA VAL A 165 5.70 16.20 -3.55
C VAL A 165 6.31 17.24 -2.60
N LYS A 166 7.19 16.82 -1.69
CA LYS A 166 7.84 17.64 -0.66
C LYS A 166 8.71 18.77 -1.23
#